data_AF-A0A1Y3STW0-F1
#
_entry.id   AF-A0A1Y3STW0-F1
#
_cell.length_a   1.000
_cell.length_b   1.000
_cell.length_c   1.000
_cell.angle_alpha   90.00
_cell.angle_beta   90.00
_cell.angle_gamma   90.00
#
_symmetry.space_group_name_H-M   'P 1'
#
loop_
_entity.id
_entity.type
_entity.pdbx_description
1 polymer ?
#
loop_
_entity_poly.entity_id
_entity_poly.type
_entity_poly.pdbx_seq_one_letter_code
_entity_poly.pdbx_strand_id
1 'polypeptide(L)'
;MGRKRFEYEIRGYRYAPESFRAFKGLPGQKMEQISLSGEQRRKMGYLCMTQGGKAGVAYVKHIEREREHKCRRYMTYGFLLKDEPHRYVYCSNLRCRESDTPKERLRILRLYREHLAQTGGRIEQSTECEFDGNFRPVHVRKNYVVADLSRPVVVWLYTA
;
A
#
# COMPACT_ATOMS: atom_id res chain seq x y z
N MET A 1 3.15 15.00 -22.90
CA MET A 1 4.56 15.20 -22.53
C MET A 1 5.24 13.84 -22.36
N GLY A 2 6.18 13.48 -23.23
CA GLY A 2 6.87 12.19 -23.14
C GLY A 2 7.60 12.03 -21.81
N ARG A 3 7.42 10.89 -21.13
CA ARG A 3 8.16 10.59 -19.89
C ARG A 3 9.65 10.72 -20.18
N LYS A 4 10.31 11.71 -19.57
CA LYS A 4 11.78 11.85 -19.64
C LYS A 4 12.38 10.51 -19.20
N ARG A 5 13.12 9.86 -20.11
CA ARG A 5 13.73 8.56 -19.82
C ARG A 5 14.88 8.81 -18.83
N PHE A 6 14.74 8.24 -17.63
CA PHE A 6 15.84 8.20 -16.67
C PHE A 6 16.98 7.34 -17.22
N GLU A 7 18.21 7.84 -17.07
CA GLU A 7 19.44 7.11 -17.33
C GLU A 7 19.89 6.43 -16.04
N TYR A 8 20.45 5.23 -16.21
CA TYR A 8 20.95 4.40 -15.13
C TYR A 8 22.38 4.04 -15.42
N GLU A 9 23.26 4.23 -14.45
CA GLU A 9 24.66 3.87 -14.54
C GLU A 9 25.04 2.97 -13.37
N ILE A 10 25.83 1.93 -13.64
CA ILE A 10 26.37 1.05 -12.60
C ILE A 10 27.89 1.14 -12.69
N ARG A 11 28.52 1.51 -11.58
CA ARG A 11 29.98 1.60 -11.46
C ARG A 11 30.45 0.61 -10.42
N GLY A 12 31.54 -0.10 -10.70
CA GLY A 12 32.12 -1.07 -9.77
C GLY A 12 33.35 -1.71 -10.37
N TYR A 13 34.17 -2.28 -9.49
CA TYR A 13 35.35 -3.04 -9.89
C TYR A 13 34.98 -4.52 -10.08
N ARG A 14 35.46 -5.11 -11.18
CA ARG A 14 35.22 -6.51 -11.52
C ARG A 14 35.68 -7.47 -10.42
N TYR A 15 36.76 -7.12 -9.72
CA TYR A 15 37.37 -7.97 -8.69
C TYR A 15 36.88 -7.65 -7.26
N ALA A 16 35.95 -6.71 -7.09
CA ALA A 16 35.36 -6.35 -5.81
C ALA A 16 33.84 -6.16 -5.97
N PRO A 17 33.04 -7.24 -5.94
CA PRO A 17 31.59 -7.18 -6.17
C PRO A 17 30.83 -6.29 -5.16
N GLU A 18 31.39 -6.03 -4.00
CA GLU A 18 30.84 -5.12 -2.98
C GLU A 18 30.97 -3.64 -3.37
N SER A 19 31.90 -3.34 -4.29
CA SER A 19 32.18 -1.96 -4.75
C SER A 19 31.11 -1.42 -5.71
N PHE A 20 30.21 -2.29 -6.20
CA PHE A 20 29.20 -1.91 -7.18
C PHE A 20 28.18 -0.93 -6.59
N ARG A 21 28.00 0.20 -7.26
CA ARG A 21 27.04 1.26 -6.95
C ARG A 21 26.19 1.57 -8.16
N ALA A 22 24.91 1.81 -7.93
CA ALA A 22 23.95 2.23 -8.96
C ALA A 22 23.63 3.72 -8.82
N PHE A 23 23.52 4.38 -9.97
CA PHE A 23 23.21 5.79 -10.09
C PHE A 23 22.05 5.99 -11.05
N LYS A 24 21.26 7.04 -10.82
CA LYS A 24 20.11 7.41 -11.65
C LYS A 24 20.05 8.92 -11.81
N GLY A 25 19.76 9.37 -13.02
CA GLY A 25 19.61 10.79 -13.30
C GLY A 25 18.84 11.05 -14.59
N LEU A 26 18.51 12.31 -14.81
CA LEU A 26 18.07 12.76 -16.13
C LEU A 26 19.28 12.98 -17.04
N PRO A 27 19.14 12.83 -18.37
CA PRO A 27 20.24 13.09 -19.30
C PRO A 27 20.82 14.49 -19.08
N GLY A 28 22.14 14.58 -18.92
CA GLY A 28 22.86 15.84 -18.70
C GLY A 28 22.79 16.41 -17.27
N GLN A 29 22.19 15.70 -16.31
CA GLN A 29 22.18 16.09 -14.90
C GLN A 29 23.09 15.18 -14.06
N LYS A 30 23.55 15.70 -12.91
CA LYS A 30 24.31 14.91 -11.94
C LYS A 30 23.45 13.74 -11.47
N MET A 31 23.94 12.52 -11.66
CA MET A 31 23.21 11.33 -11.23
C MET A 31 23.28 11.16 -9.71
N GLU A 32 22.14 10.80 -9.12
CA GLU A 32 22.03 10.47 -7.69
C GLU A 32 22.31 8.98 -7.46
N GLN A 33 22.99 8.69 -6.36
CA GLN A 33 23.26 7.31 -5.97
C GLN A 33 21.99 6.66 -5.41
N ILE A 34 21.59 5.52 -5.96
CA ILE A 34 20.49 4.72 -5.41
C ILE A 34 20.99 4.00 -4.15
N SER A 35 20.28 4.21 -3.04
CA SER A 35 20.58 3.59 -1.75
C SER A 35 20.26 2.09 -1.79
N LEU A 36 21.23 1.23 -2.07
CA LEU A 36 21.08 -0.23 -2.06
C LEU A 36 21.65 -0.84 -0.77
N SER A 37 21.01 -1.89 -0.24
CA SER A 37 21.56 -2.70 0.85
C SER A 37 22.80 -3.49 0.39
N GLY A 38 23.61 -4.00 1.33
CA GLY A 38 24.81 -4.79 1.00
C GLY A 38 24.49 -6.02 0.15
N GLU A 39 23.41 -6.74 0.49
CA GLU A 39 22.94 -7.90 -0.30
C GLU A 39 22.44 -7.50 -1.69
N GLN A 40 21.69 -6.39 -1.79
CA GLN A 40 21.21 -5.87 -3.08
C GLN A 40 22.39 -5.49 -3.98
N ARG A 41 23.44 -4.86 -3.42
CA ARG A 41 24.67 -4.53 -4.16
C ARG A 41 25.39 -5.79 -4.63
N ARG A 42 25.55 -6.79 -3.76
CA ARG A 42 26.19 -8.06 -4.11
C ARG A 42 25.44 -8.77 -5.25
N LYS A 43 24.11 -8.88 -5.14
CA LYS A 43 23.26 -9.51 -6.16
C LYS A 43 23.29 -8.73 -7.48
N MET A 44 23.24 -7.40 -7.42
CA MET A 44 23.38 -6.54 -8.60
C MET A 44 24.74 -6.71 -9.27
N GLY A 45 25.83 -6.67 -8.50
CA GLY A 45 27.19 -6.85 -9.00
C GLY A 45 27.40 -8.22 -9.65
N TYR A 46 26.89 -9.28 -9.02
CA TYR A 46 26.87 -10.61 -9.61
C TYR A 46 26.15 -10.64 -10.96
N LEU A 47 24.93 -10.09 -11.04
CA LEU A 47 24.16 -10.03 -12.29
C LEU A 47 24.87 -9.21 -13.38
N CYS A 48 25.51 -8.10 -13.01
CA CYS A 48 26.33 -7.32 -13.94
C CYS A 48 27.49 -8.14 -14.53
N MET A 49 28.13 -8.99 -13.72
CA MET A 49 29.28 -9.79 -14.16
C MET A 49 28.86 -11.02 -14.97
N THR A 50 27.78 -11.69 -14.61
CA THR A 50 27.36 -12.94 -15.27
C THR A 50 26.47 -12.71 -16.49
N GLN A 51 25.61 -11.69 -16.45
CA GLN A 51 24.58 -11.43 -17.48
C GLN A 51 24.74 -10.05 -18.15
N GLY A 52 25.78 -9.30 -17.79
CA GLY A 52 26.10 -7.98 -18.35
C GLY A 52 25.38 -6.81 -17.66
N GLY A 53 25.85 -5.60 -17.93
CA GLY A 53 25.36 -4.37 -17.27
C GLY A 53 23.86 -4.11 -17.44
N LYS A 54 23.25 -4.57 -18.55
CA LYS A 54 21.80 -4.46 -18.77
C LYS A 54 20.99 -5.24 -17.73
N ALA A 55 21.46 -6.42 -17.31
CA ALA A 55 20.80 -7.23 -16.29
C ALA A 55 20.87 -6.57 -14.91
N GLY A 56 22.02 -5.96 -14.57
CA GLY A 56 22.15 -5.15 -13.36
C GLY A 56 21.19 -3.96 -13.35
N VAL A 57 21.09 -3.22 -14.46
CA VAL A 57 20.13 -2.10 -14.57
C VAL A 57 18.68 -2.58 -14.46
N ALA A 58 18.34 -3.73 -15.04
CA ALA A 58 17.02 -4.33 -14.90
C ALA A 58 16.70 -4.68 -13.44
N TYR A 59 17.66 -5.23 -12.70
CA TYR A 59 17.52 -5.53 -11.28
C TYR A 59 17.36 -4.27 -10.42
N VAL A 60 18.12 -3.21 -10.69
CA VAL A 60 17.96 -1.91 -10.01
C VAL A 60 16.56 -1.34 -10.25
N LYS A 61 16.08 -1.36 -11.50
CA LYS A 61 14.72 -0.96 -11.85
C LYS A 61 13.66 -1.79 -11.13
N HIS A 62 13.89 -3.10 -10.96
CA HIS A 62 12.99 -3.97 -10.19
C HIS A 62 12.90 -3.51 -8.73
N ILE A 63 14.03 -3.25 -8.07
CA ILE A 63 14.07 -2.78 -6.68
C ILE A 63 13.36 -1.43 -6.55
N GLU A 64 13.60 -0.49 -7.46
CA GLU A 64 12.92 0.81 -7.42
C GLU A 64 11.40 0.66 -7.59
N ARG A 65 10.95 -0.20 -8.51
CA ARG A 65 9.53 -0.52 -8.64
C ARG A 65 8.98 -1.16 -7.38
N GLU A 66 9.68 -2.12 -6.78
CA GLU A 66 9.24 -2.73 -5.53
C GLU A 66 9.12 -1.71 -4.39
N ARG A 67 10.06 -0.77 -4.29
CA ARG A 67 9.99 0.34 -3.33
C ARG A 67 8.81 1.24 -3.61
N GLU A 68 8.60 1.61 -4.87
CA GLU A 68 7.47 2.42 -5.29
C GLU A 68 6.12 1.71 -5.05
N HIS A 69 6.04 0.42 -5.34
CA HIS A 69 4.88 -0.41 -5.05
C HIS A 69 4.62 -0.53 -3.55
N LYS A 70 5.65 -0.74 -2.73
CA LYS A 70 5.50 -0.71 -1.26
C LYS A 70 5.02 0.66 -0.78
N CYS A 71 5.56 1.76 -1.30
CA CYS A 71 5.09 3.11 -1.00
C CYS A 71 3.65 3.40 -1.48
N ARG A 72 3.18 2.68 -2.51
CA ARG A 72 1.81 2.77 -3.03
C ARG A 72 0.82 1.85 -2.32
N ARG A 73 1.28 0.92 -1.47
CA ARG A 73 0.39 0.12 -0.62
C ARG A 73 -0.18 1.02 0.47
N TYR A 74 -1.44 1.37 0.29
CA TYR A 74 -2.22 2.00 1.34
C TYR A 74 -2.72 0.91 2.28
N MET A 75 -2.78 1.23 3.56
CA MET A 75 -3.45 0.46 4.57
C MET A 75 -4.56 1.31 5.19
N THR A 76 -5.59 0.63 5.67
CA THR A 76 -6.62 1.22 6.51
C THR A 76 -6.86 0.29 7.70
N TYR A 77 -7.59 0.80 8.68
CA TYR A 77 -7.99 0.05 9.85
C TYR A 77 -9.46 -0.31 9.73
N GLY A 78 -9.77 -1.54 10.11
CA GLY A 78 -11.12 -2.08 10.20
C GLY A 78 -11.40 -2.66 11.57
N PHE A 79 -12.64 -3.12 11.78
CA PHE A 79 -13.06 -3.86 12.97
C PHE A 79 -13.83 -5.10 12.55
N LEU A 80 -13.61 -6.21 13.26
CA LEU A 80 -14.39 -7.43 13.05
C LEU A 80 -15.85 -7.21 13.45
N LEU A 81 -16.78 -7.93 12.83
CA LEU A 81 -18.18 -7.93 13.24
C LEU A 81 -18.37 -8.84 14.47
N LYS A 82 -19.29 -8.46 15.37
CA LYS A 82 -19.63 -9.24 16.56
C LYS A 82 -20.33 -10.55 16.20
N ASP A 83 -21.29 -10.47 15.28
CA ASP A 83 -22.14 -11.60 14.90
C ASP A 83 -21.43 -12.55 13.92
N GLU A 84 -20.48 -12.02 13.13
CA GLU A 84 -19.73 -12.77 12.12
C GLU A 84 -18.22 -12.52 12.24
N PRO A 85 -17.49 -13.32 13.04
CA PRO A 85 -16.09 -13.07 13.39
C PRO A 85 -15.10 -13.21 12.22
N HIS A 86 -15.57 -13.62 11.04
CA HIS A 86 -14.78 -13.71 9.80
C HIS A 86 -14.96 -12.49 8.89
N ARG A 87 -15.96 -11.64 9.16
CA ARG A 87 -16.21 -10.42 8.41
C ARG A 87 -15.71 -9.21 9.19
N TYR A 88 -15.26 -8.20 8.46
CA TYR A 88 -14.83 -6.93 9.02
C TYR A 88 -15.38 -5.78 8.20
N VAL A 89 -15.50 -4.63 8.85
CA VAL A 89 -15.83 -3.37 8.19
C VAL A 89 -14.64 -2.44 8.29
N TYR A 90 -14.37 -1.72 7.21
CA TYR A 90 -13.28 -0.77 7.12
C TYR A 90 -13.71 0.46 6.32
N CYS A 91 -13.01 1.57 6.52
CA CYS A 91 -13.27 2.81 5.79
C CYS A 91 -12.16 3.06 4.76
N SER A 92 -12.46 2.90 3.47
CA SER A 92 -11.51 3.12 2.38
C SER A 92 -10.97 4.55 2.30
N ASN A 93 -11.76 5.54 2.74
CA ASN A 93 -11.38 6.95 2.77
C ASN A 93 -10.34 7.26 3.85
N LEU A 94 -10.34 6.51 4.96
CA LEU A 94 -9.41 6.66 6.07
C LEU A 94 -8.20 5.73 5.85
N ARG A 95 -7.22 6.19 5.08
CA ARG A 95 -6.04 5.38 4.70
C ARG A 95 -4.72 6.07 5.03
N CYS A 96 -3.73 5.28 5.39
CA CYS A 96 -2.33 5.67 5.55
C CYS A 96 -1.42 4.77 4.73
N ARG A 97 -0.16 5.13 4.59
CA ARG A 97 0.89 4.29 4.03
C ARG A 97 1.60 3.52 5.13
N GLU A 98 2.22 2.41 4.77
CA GLU A 98 3.08 1.66 5.69
C GLU A 98 4.26 2.49 6.20
N SER A 99 4.77 3.39 5.35
CA SER A 99 5.87 4.31 5.65
C SER A 99 5.48 5.47 6.57
N ASP A 100 4.19 5.71 6.80
CA ASP A 100 3.75 6.83 7.63
C ASP A 100 4.13 6.60 9.09
N THR A 101 4.32 7.70 9.83
CA THR A 101 4.73 7.63 11.22
C THR A 101 3.70 6.82 12.04
N PRO A 102 4.14 6.06 13.06
CA PRO A 102 3.22 5.33 13.94
C PRO A 102 2.11 6.21 14.54
N LYS A 103 2.41 7.50 14.77
CA LYS A 103 1.45 8.50 15.27
C LYS A 103 0.28 8.72 14.31
N GLU A 104 0.54 8.90 13.01
CA GLU A 104 -0.51 9.08 12.00
C GLU A 104 -1.35 7.81 11.83
N ARG A 105 -0.71 6.64 11.85
CA ARG A 105 -1.40 5.34 11.79
C ARG A 105 -2.35 5.14 12.96
N LEU A 106 -1.89 5.44 14.19
CA LEU A 106 -2.72 5.38 15.39
C LEU A 106 -3.84 6.43 15.37
N ARG A 107 -3.58 7.61 14.82
CA ARG A 107 -4.59 8.67 14.67
C ARG A 107 -5.76 8.19 13.81
N ILE A 108 -5.49 7.53 12.68
CA ILE A 108 -6.54 6.98 11.81
C ILE A 108 -7.38 5.93 12.53
N LEU A 109 -6.73 4.99 13.23
CA LEU A 109 -7.43 3.97 14.01
C LEU A 109 -8.35 4.60 15.08
N ARG A 110 -7.85 5.63 15.80
CA ARG A 110 -8.63 6.35 16.81
C ARG A 110 -9.82 7.08 16.20
N LEU A 111 -9.61 7.85 15.13
CA LEU A 111 -10.68 8.56 14.43
C LEU A 111 -11.80 7.61 13.98
N TYR A 112 -11.42 6.46 13.41
CA TYR A 112 -12.41 5.48 12.96
C TYR A 112 -13.15 4.83 14.14
N ARG A 113 -12.43 4.49 15.21
CA ARG A 113 -13.03 3.93 16.44
C ARG A 113 -14.00 4.90 17.09
N GLU A 114 -13.63 6.18 17.20
CA GLU A 114 -14.47 7.24 17.77
C GLU A 114 -15.72 7.45 16.93
N HIS A 115 -15.60 7.47 15.60
CA HIS A 115 -16.74 7.57 14.71
C HIS A 115 -17.73 6.41 14.89
N LEU A 116 -17.23 5.17 14.93
CA LEU A 116 -18.10 4.01 15.18
C LEU A 116 -18.67 4.00 16.61
N ALA A 117 -17.94 4.52 17.60
CA ALA A 117 -18.43 4.60 18.96
C ALA A 117 -19.68 5.50 19.10
N GLN A 118 -19.81 6.54 18.26
CA GLN A 118 -20.98 7.43 18.25
C GLN A 118 -22.29 6.69 17.96
N THR A 119 -22.26 5.66 17.11
CA THR A 119 -23.43 4.83 16.76
C THR A 119 -23.46 3.50 17.52
N GLY A 120 -22.63 3.33 18.54
CA GLY A 120 -22.49 2.06 19.27
C GLY A 120 -21.93 0.91 18.41
N GLY A 121 -21.20 1.25 17.34
CA GLY A 121 -20.65 0.30 16.37
C GLY A 121 -21.65 -0.20 15.33
N ARG A 122 -22.86 0.36 15.28
CA ARG A 122 -23.90 -0.04 14.32
C ARG A 122 -23.61 0.56 12.94
N ILE A 123 -23.64 -0.31 11.94
CA ILE A 123 -23.39 0.02 10.54
C ILE A 123 -24.55 -0.53 9.73
N GLU A 124 -25.19 0.33 8.93
CA GLU A 124 -26.30 -0.06 8.05
C GLU A 124 -25.73 -0.91 6.90
N GLN A 125 -26.20 -2.15 6.78
CA GLN A 125 -25.74 -3.09 5.75
C GLN A 125 -26.67 -3.10 4.54
N SER A 126 -27.98 -3.15 4.80
CA SER A 126 -28.99 -3.16 3.75
C SER A 126 -30.26 -2.47 4.22
N THR A 127 -31.00 -1.94 3.25
CA THR A 127 -32.39 -1.52 3.44
C THR A 127 -33.26 -2.48 2.63
N GLU A 128 -34.18 -3.17 3.29
CA GLU A 128 -35.19 -4.01 2.68
C GLU A 128 -36.51 -3.24 2.64
N CYS A 129 -37.27 -3.36 1.56
CA CYS A 129 -38.61 -2.80 1.48
C CYS A 129 -39.48 -3.67 0.58
N GLU A 130 -40.78 -3.64 0.84
CA GLU A 130 -41.80 -4.23 -0.01
C GLU A 130 -42.31 -3.14 -0.96
N PHE A 131 -42.86 -3.53 -2.12
CA PHE A 131 -43.48 -2.58 -3.04
C PHE A 131 -44.99 -2.78 -3.05
N ASP A 132 -45.75 -1.68 -3.01
CA ASP A 132 -47.19 -1.72 -3.24
C ASP A 132 -47.52 -1.97 -4.72
N GLY A 133 -48.81 -2.12 -5.05
CA GLY A 133 -49.27 -2.30 -6.44
C GLY A 133 -48.94 -1.12 -7.38
N ASN A 134 -48.46 0.00 -6.84
CA ASN A 134 -48.00 1.18 -7.58
C ASN A 134 -46.47 1.34 -7.54
N PHE A 135 -45.73 0.28 -7.18
CA PHE A 135 -44.27 0.27 -7.04
C PHE A 135 -43.72 1.31 -6.05
N ARG A 136 -44.48 1.68 -5.02
CA ARG A 136 -44.02 2.54 -3.93
C ARG A 136 -43.46 1.69 -2.80
N PRO A 137 -42.31 2.07 -2.21
CA PRO A 137 -41.74 1.33 -1.11
C PRO A 137 -42.63 1.44 0.14
N VAL A 138 -43.06 0.30 0.64
CA VAL A 138 -43.79 0.07 1.89
C VAL A 138 -42.98 -0.87 2.78
N HIS A 139 -43.22 -0.83 4.09
CA HIS A 139 -42.50 -1.65 5.10
C HIS A 139 -40.96 -1.60 5.00
N VAL A 140 -40.40 -0.39 4.94
CA VAL A 140 -38.95 -0.21 4.88
C VAL A 140 -38.29 -0.66 6.20
N ARG A 141 -37.40 -1.65 6.11
CA ARG A 141 -36.60 -2.19 7.21
C ARG A 141 -35.12 -1.95 6.93
N LYS A 142 -34.39 -1.58 7.98
CA LYS A 142 -32.94 -1.38 7.91
C LYS A 142 -32.23 -2.45 8.71
N ASN A 143 -31.34 -3.17 8.05
CA ASN A 143 -30.52 -4.18 8.68
C ASN A 143 -29.18 -3.56 9.09
N TYR A 144 -28.80 -3.80 10.34
CA TYR A 144 -27.58 -3.27 10.93
C TYR A 144 -26.67 -4.42 11.34
N VAL A 145 -25.37 -4.22 11.16
CA VAL A 145 -24.32 -5.07 11.74
C VAL A 145 -23.56 -4.29 12.81
N VAL A 146 -23.06 -5.00 13.81
CA VAL A 146 -22.32 -4.38 14.92
C VAL A 146 -20.84 -4.70 14.80
N ALA A 147 -20.02 -3.66 14.68
CA ALA A 147 -18.58 -3.77 14.74
C ALA A 147 -18.07 -3.95 16.19
N ASP A 148 -17.15 -4.87 16.39
CA ASP A 148 -16.43 -5.08 17.63
C ASP A 148 -15.23 -4.14 17.72
N LEU A 149 -15.41 -3.02 18.43
CA LEU A 149 -14.39 -1.99 18.62
C LEU A 149 -13.16 -2.46 19.41
N SER A 150 -13.23 -3.63 20.05
CA SER A 150 -12.10 -4.23 20.76
C SER A 150 -11.16 -5.02 19.85
N ARG A 151 -11.61 -5.37 18.63
CA ARG A 151 -10.90 -6.24 17.68
C ARG A 151 -10.57 -5.51 16.38
N PRO A 152 -9.57 -4.60 16.38
CA PRO A 152 -9.14 -3.93 15.17
C PRO A 152 -8.36 -4.88 14.24
N VAL A 153 -8.52 -4.67 12.93
CA VAL A 153 -7.79 -5.39 11.88
C VAL A 153 -7.13 -4.39 10.93
N VAL A 154 -6.00 -4.78 10.35
CA VAL A 154 -5.32 -3.99 9.32
C VAL A 154 -5.76 -4.50 7.96
N VAL A 155 -6.26 -3.61 7.11
CA VAL A 155 -6.74 -3.93 5.76
C VAL A 155 -5.82 -3.26 4.76
N TRP A 156 -5.24 -4.04 3.86
CA TRP A 156 -4.39 -3.55 2.79
C TRP A 156 -5.22 -3.19 1.58
N LEU A 157 -5.12 -1.94 1.15
CA LEU A 157 -5.82 -1.42 -0.03
C LEU A 157 -4.85 -1.46 -1.21
N TYR A 158 -5.22 -2.23 -2.22
CA TYR A 158 -4.55 -2.19 -3.52
C TYR A 158 -5.20 -1.08 -4.33
N THR A 159 -4.41 -0.09 -4.75
CA THR A 159 -4.86 0.85 -5.78
C THR A 159 -5.01 0.06 -7.08
N ALA A 160 -6.24 -0.11 -7.55
CA ALA A 160 -6.53 -0.57 -8.90
C ALA A 160 -5.95 0.40 -9.95
#